data_AF-A0A3B8Q3E9-F1
#
_entry.id   AF-A0A3B8Q3E9-F1
#
_cell.length_a   1.000
_cell.length_b   1.000
_cell.length_c   1.000
_cell.angle_alpha   90.00
_cell.angle_beta   90.00
_cell.angle_gamma   90.00
#
_symmetry.space_group_name_H-M   'P 1'
#
loop_
_entity.id
_entity.type
_entity.pdbx_description
1 polymer ?
#
loop_
_entity_poly.entity_id
_entity_poly.type
_entity_poly.pdbx_seq_one_letter_code
_entity_poly.pdbx_strand_id
1 'polypeptide(L)'
;MARLVFDIETSALPLEQFDEAQQEYLFRDAVKLPDETSQAHKRAEISQQFNLWPFTAQVVCVAMVNADSGKGQVLYQAEDFEEDAVTGVEGIEFAPQVDEAELLTAFWDVAKRYDQVVTFNGRGFDVPFLYLRSAVLNVPITRKDWLGYRFQTDPHCD
;
A
#
# COMPACT_ATOMS: atom_id res chain seq x y z
N MET A 1 -8.99 -24.48 -0.41
CA MET A 1 -9.05 -23.11 0.12
C MET A 1 -8.19 -22.28 -0.79
N ALA A 2 -8.76 -21.31 -1.48
CA ALA A 2 -7.99 -20.49 -2.41
C ALA A 2 -7.09 -19.56 -1.59
N ARG A 3 -5.78 -19.56 -1.90
CA ARG A 3 -4.76 -18.76 -1.20
C ARG A 3 -4.23 -17.63 -2.07
N LEU A 4 -4.34 -16.41 -1.59
CA LEU A 4 -3.79 -15.22 -2.22
C LEU A 4 -2.47 -14.85 -1.55
N VAL A 5 -1.38 -14.87 -2.31
CA VAL A 5 -0.12 -14.23 -1.91
C VAL A 5 -0.14 -12.82 -2.44
N PHE A 6 0.17 -11.81 -1.63
CA PHE A 6 0.28 -10.45 -2.12
C PHE A 6 1.31 -9.62 -1.35
N ASP A 7 1.75 -8.53 -1.98
CA ASP A 7 2.68 -7.53 -1.47
C ASP A 7 2.31 -6.16 -2.09
N ILE A 8 2.66 -5.06 -1.42
CA ILE A 8 2.33 -3.70 -1.87
C ILE A 8 3.57 -2.82 -2.03
N GLU A 9 3.51 -1.89 -2.98
CA GLU A 9 4.48 -0.80 -3.10
C GLU A 9 3.80 0.54 -2.82
N THR A 10 4.53 1.42 -2.15
CA THR A 10 4.02 2.71 -1.67
C THR A 10 4.92 3.85 -2.09
N SER A 11 4.32 5.02 -2.30
CA SER A 11 5.04 6.26 -2.63
C SER A 11 4.58 7.39 -1.72
N ALA A 12 5.52 8.22 -1.28
CA ALA A 12 5.23 9.40 -0.49
C ALA A 12 4.35 10.38 -1.29
N LEU A 13 3.36 10.97 -0.63
CA LEU A 13 2.62 12.08 -1.21
C LEU A 13 3.50 13.35 -1.21
N PRO A 14 3.34 14.24 -2.21
CA PRO A 14 4.00 15.53 -2.22
C PRO A 14 3.68 16.33 -0.96
N LEU A 15 4.68 17.06 -0.45
CA LEU A 15 4.53 17.81 0.79
C LEU A 15 3.43 18.88 0.67
N GLU A 16 3.23 19.41 -0.52
CA GLU A 16 2.25 20.43 -0.87
C GLU A 16 0.80 19.96 -0.69
N GLN A 17 0.57 18.65 -0.55
CA GLN A 17 -0.77 18.10 -0.26
C GLN A 17 -1.16 18.23 1.22
N PHE A 18 -0.22 18.52 2.11
CA PHE A 18 -0.48 18.66 3.54
C PHE A 18 -0.63 20.12 3.92
N ASP A 19 -1.65 20.44 4.72
CA ASP A 19 -1.86 21.78 5.25
C ASP A 19 -0.78 22.19 6.26
N GLU A 20 -0.74 23.48 6.61
CA GLU A 20 0.29 24.01 7.51
C GLU A 20 0.31 23.33 8.88
N ALA A 21 -0.85 22.92 9.41
CA ALA A 21 -0.94 22.25 10.69
C ALA A 21 -0.41 20.81 10.63
N GLN A 22 -0.70 20.10 9.54
CA GLN A 22 -0.15 18.78 9.27
C GLN A 22 1.37 18.83 9.08
N GLN A 23 1.88 19.80 8.31
CA GLN A 23 3.32 19.97 8.11
C GLN A 23 4.04 20.34 9.42
N GLU A 24 3.45 21.22 10.24
CA GLU A 24 3.99 21.51 11.58
C GLU A 24 4.07 20.25 12.42
N TYR A 25 3.00 19.45 12.46
CA TYR A 25 2.96 18.22 13.25
C TYR A 25 4.03 17.21 12.80
N LEU A 26 4.11 16.95 11.49
CA LEU A 26 5.05 15.98 10.91
C LEU A 26 6.51 16.37 11.16
N PHE A 27 6.84 17.66 11.05
CA PHE A 27 8.21 18.15 11.22
C PHE A 27 8.52 18.72 12.61
N ARG A 28 7.61 18.56 13.58
CA ARG A 28 7.74 19.16 14.92
C ARG A 28 9.07 18.82 15.59
N ASP A 29 9.53 17.59 15.46
CA ASP A 29 10.79 17.17 16.07
C ASP A 29 12.02 17.74 15.36
N ALA A 30 11.92 18.01 14.06
CA ALA A 30 12.96 18.76 13.35
C ALA A 30 13.03 20.20 13.87
N VAL A 31 11.90 20.89 14.02
CA VAL A 31 11.83 22.29 14.48
C VAL A 31 12.43 22.50 15.89
N LYS A 32 12.39 21.48 16.75
CA LYS A 32 12.97 21.54 18.11
C LYS A 32 14.51 21.52 18.13
N LEU A 33 15.17 21.23 17.01
CA LEU A 33 16.63 21.15 16.94
C LEU A 33 17.27 22.54 16.93
N PRO A 34 18.46 22.69 17.54
CA PRO A 34 19.04 24.00 17.86
C PRO A 34 19.63 24.76 16.67
N ASP A 35 19.99 24.06 15.58
CA ASP A 35 20.68 24.65 14.43
C ASP A 35 20.05 24.21 13.09
N GLU A 36 20.13 25.09 12.10
CA GLU A 36 19.50 24.90 10.78
C GLU A 36 19.98 23.62 10.06
N THR A 37 21.23 23.20 10.28
CA THR A 37 21.79 22.00 9.62
C THR A 37 21.14 20.74 10.18
N SER A 38 21.06 20.62 11.51
CA SER A 38 20.38 19.52 12.18
C SER A 38 18.88 19.49 11.86
N GLN A 39 18.23 20.65 11.79
CA GLN A 39 16.83 20.76 11.35
C GLN A 39 16.64 20.24 9.93
N ALA A 40 17.47 20.67 8.98
CA ALA A 40 17.41 20.23 7.59
C ALA A 40 17.62 18.72 7.45
N HIS A 41 18.62 18.15 8.13
CA HIS A 41 18.85 16.70 8.14
C HIS A 41 17.65 15.94 8.70
N LYS A 42 17.07 16.39 9.82
CA LYS A 42 15.92 15.69 10.41
C LYS A 42 14.67 15.79 9.54
N ARG A 43 14.45 16.93 8.88
CA ARG A 43 13.36 17.06 7.88
C ARG A 43 13.55 16.08 6.73
N ALA A 44 14.76 15.97 6.18
CA ALA A 44 15.05 15.02 5.10
C ALA A 44 14.81 13.56 5.52
N GLU A 45 15.23 13.18 6.73
CA GLU A 45 14.99 11.85 7.29
C GLU A 45 13.47 11.56 7.43
N ILE A 46 12.71 12.52 7.96
CA ILE A 46 11.25 12.40 8.10
C ILE A 46 10.59 12.26 6.72
N SER A 47 10.97 13.10 5.75
CA SER A 47 10.43 13.02 4.38
C SER A 47 10.72 11.69 3.70
N GLN A 48 11.90 11.09 3.95
CA GLN A 48 12.25 9.76 3.43
C GLN A 48 11.39 8.64 4.05
N GLN A 49 10.81 8.86 5.22
CA GLN A 49 9.93 7.87 5.88
C GLN A 49 8.46 8.02 5.48
N PHE A 50 8.07 9.05 4.73
CA PHE A 50 6.67 9.30 4.39
C PHE A 50 6.02 8.13 3.66
N ASN A 51 6.77 7.42 2.80
CA ASN A 51 6.30 6.22 2.11
C ASN A 51 5.93 5.08 3.08
N LEU A 52 6.46 5.08 4.31
CA LEU A 52 6.20 4.05 5.31
C LEU A 52 4.92 4.30 6.12
N TRP A 53 4.25 5.45 5.95
CA TRP A 53 3.05 5.79 6.73
C TRP A 53 1.81 5.99 5.85
N PRO A 54 0.68 5.32 6.18
CA PRO A 54 -0.53 5.37 5.35
C PRO A 54 -1.11 6.77 5.15
N PHE A 55 -0.89 7.70 6.09
CA PHE A 55 -1.46 9.05 5.99
C PHE A 55 -0.57 10.03 5.23
N THR A 56 0.69 9.66 4.95
CA THR A 56 1.64 10.51 4.19
C THR A 56 2.03 9.92 2.84
N ALA A 57 1.43 8.79 2.46
CA ALA A 57 1.76 8.05 1.26
C ALA A 57 0.52 7.41 0.65
N GLN A 58 0.71 6.83 -0.52
CA GLN A 58 -0.28 6.14 -1.32
C GLN A 58 0.25 4.78 -1.78
N VAL A 59 -0.65 3.83 -2.01
CA VAL A 59 -0.35 2.55 -2.65
C VAL A 59 -0.25 2.75 -4.16
N VAL A 60 0.90 2.49 -4.74
CA VAL A 60 1.15 2.66 -6.18
C VAL A 60 1.12 1.33 -6.94
N CYS A 61 1.30 0.21 -6.24
CA CYS A 61 1.26 -1.13 -6.83
C CYS A 61 0.78 -2.16 -5.81
N VAL A 62 0.06 -3.18 -6.29
CA VAL A 62 -0.24 -4.40 -5.54
C VAL A 62 0.03 -5.59 -6.44
N ALA A 63 1.01 -6.41 -6.07
CA ALA A 63 1.31 -7.66 -6.75
C ALA A 63 0.58 -8.80 -6.05
N MET A 64 -0.09 -9.65 -6.83
CA MET A 64 -0.91 -10.75 -6.34
C MET A 64 -0.62 -12.03 -7.10
N VAL A 65 -0.58 -13.16 -6.40
CA VAL A 65 -0.47 -14.50 -6.99
C VAL A 65 -1.42 -15.46 -6.30
N ASN A 66 -2.14 -16.25 -7.09
CA ASN A 66 -2.88 -17.40 -6.59
C ASN A 66 -1.88 -18.54 -6.32
N ALA A 67 -1.70 -18.92 -5.06
CA ALA A 67 -0.69 -19.91 -4.67
C ALA A 67 -0.96 -21.32 -5.23
N ASP A 68 -2.19 -21.61 -5.63
CA ASP A 68 -2.60 -22.93 -6.13
C ASP A 68 -2.40 -23.05 -7.65
N SER A 69 -2.68 -21.99 -8.41
CA SER A 69 -2.60 -21.99 -9.88
C SER A 69 -1.35 -21.33 -10.45
N GLY A 70 -0.61 -20.56 -9.65
CA GLY A 70 0.54 -19.77 -10.09
C GLY A 70 0.18 -18.56 -10.96
N LYS A 71 -1.11 -18.32 -11.24
CA LYS A 71 -1.57 -17.15 -11.98
C LYS A 71 -1.43 -15.90 -11.12
N GLY A 72 -0.85 -14.85 -11.70
CA GLY A 72 -0.62 -13.57 -11.05
C GLY A 72 -1.40 -12.43 -11.67
N GLN A 73 -1.60 -11.37 -10.89
CA GLN A 73 -2.10 -10.08 -11.36
C GLN A 73 -1.34 -8.97 -10.63
N VAL A 74 -0.94 -7.93 -11.35
CA VAL A 74 -0.29 -6.74 -10.80
C VAL A 74 -1.19 -5.54 -11.08
N LEU A 75 -1.72 -4.93 -10.02
CA LEU A 75 -2.46 -3.68 -10.09
C LEU A 75 -1.48 -2.53 -9.87
N TYR A 76 -1.49 -1.50 -10.70
CA TYR A 76 -0.58 -0.36 -10.53
C TYR A 76 -1.19 0.93 -11.06
N GLN A 77 -0.83 2.06 -10.45
CA GLN A 77 -1.29 3.37 -10.90
C GLN A 77 -0.59 3.78 -12.21
N ALA A 78 -1.37 4.26 -13.19
CA ALA A 78 -0.85 4.79 -14.44
C ALA A 78 -1.80 5.86 -15.01
N GLU A 79 -1.27 7.06 -15.30
CA GLU A 79 -2.05 8.19 -15.85
C GLU A 79 -2.39 8.00 -17.34
N ASP A 80 -1.46 7.43 -18.12
CA ASP A 80 -1.62 7.11 -19.53
C ASP A 80 -1.15 5.67 -19.77
N PHE A 81 -2.05 4.80 -20.24
CA PHE A 81 -1.72 3.41 -20.54
C PHE A 81 -1.74 3.13 -22.04
N GLU A 82 -0.65 2.56 -22.55
CA GLU A 82 -0.60 1.92 -23.85
C GLU A 82 -0.76 0.40 -23.66
N GLU A 83 -1.75 -0.21 -24.33
CA GLU A 83 -2.07 -1.65 -24.23
C GLU A 83 -0.88 -2.58 -24.50
N ASP A 84 0.13 -2.12 -25.24
CA ASP A 84 1.29 -2.90 -25.63
C ASP A 84 2.47 -2.84 -24.63
N ALA A 85 2.40 -2.02 -23.58
CA ALA A 85 3.56 -1.71 -22.74
C ALA A 85 3.95 -2.83 -21.74
N VAL A 86 3.05 -3.78 -21.43
CA VAL A 86 3.31 -4.79 -20.39
C VAL A 86 2.89 -6.19 -20.83
N THR A 87 3.50 -6.67 -21.90
CA THR A 87 3.43 -8.08 -22.32
C THR A 87 4.81 -8.70 -22.11
N GLY A 88 4.99 -9.58 -21.13
CA GLY A 88 6.34 -10.11 -20.87
C GLY A 88 6.50 -11.24 -19.87
N VAL A 89 5.51 -11.50 -19.00
CA VAL A 89 5.60 -12.60 -18.04
C VAL A 89 4.40 -13.53 -18.20
N GLU A 90 4.65 -14.75 -18.67
CA GLU A 90 3.63 -15.76 -18.87
C GLU A 90 2.89 -16.05 -17.55
N GLY A 91 1.55 -15.98 -17.59
CA GLY A 91 0.71 -16.24 -16.42
C GLY A 91 0.52 -15.06 -15.46
N ILE A 92 1.08 -13.88 -15.77
CA ILE A 92 0.86 -12.64 -15.00
C ILE A 92 0.12 -11.61 -15.86
N GLU A 93 -1.00 -11.12 -15.33
CA GLU A 93 -1.76 -10.02 -15.91
C GLU A 93 -1.32 -8.69 -15.28
N PHE A 94 -1.02 -7.69 -16.08
CA PHE A 94 -0.70 -6.34 -15.62
C PHE A 94 -1.91 -5.45 -15.90
N ALA A 95 -2.49 -4.89 -14.83
CA ALA A 95 -3.77 -4.19 -14.87
C ALA A 95 -3.61 -2.75 -14.35
N PRO A 96 -3.41 -1.77 -15.24
CA PRO A 96 -3.27 -0.36 -14.88
C PRO A 96 -4.56 0.18 -14.26
N GLN A 97 -4.43 1.13 -13.34
CA GLN A 97 -5.53 1.78 -12.61
C GLN A 97 -5.30 3.29 -12.66
N VAL A 98 -6.37 4.08 -12.83
CA VAL A 98 -6.23 5.54 -13.03
C VAL A 98 -5.73 6.22 -11.77
N ASP A 99 -6.14 5.74 -10.60
CA ASP A 99 -5.75 6.27 -9.30
C ASP A 99 -5.71 5.17 -8.21
N GLU A 100 -5.32 5.57 -6.99
CA GLU A 100 -5.28 4.66 -5.84
C GLU A 100 -6.66 4.09 -5.46
N ALA A 101 -7.76 4.84 -5.67
CA ALA A 101 -9.09 4.39 -5.27
C ALA A 101 -9.57 3.24 -6.17
N GLU A 102 -9.34 3.34 -7.48
CA GLU A 102 -9.58 2.24 -8.43
C GLU A 102 -8.69 1.03 -8.11
N LEU A 103 -7.40 1.25 -7.84
CA LEU A 103 -6.46 0.20 -7.47
C LEU A 103 -6.90 -0.57 -6.22
N LEU A 104 -7.29 0.12 -5.16
CA LEU A 104 -7.78 -0.53 -3.94
C LEU A 104 -9.12 -1.23 -4.17
N THR A 105 -10.00 -0.66 -5.00
CA THR A 105 -11.28 -1.28 -5.36
C THR A 105 -11.04 -2.61 -6.08
N ALA A 106 -10.17 -2.61 -7.09
CA ALA A 106 -9.78 -3.81 -7.83
C ALA A 106 -9.16 -4.87 -6.89
N PHE A 107 -8.27 -4.45 -5.99
CA PHE A 107 -7.67 -5.34 -4.99
C PHE A 107 -8.74 -6.02 -4.12
N TRP A 108 -9.68 -5.26 -3.54
CA TRP A 108 -10.71 -5.83 -2.67
C TRP A 108 -11.70 -6.73 -3.42
N ASP A 109 -11.93 -6.47 -4.71
CA ASP A 109 -12.75 -7.31 -5.58
C ASP A 109 -12.12 -8.65 -5.94
N VAL A 110 -10.80 -8.71 -5.98
CA VAL A 110 -10.03 -9.95 -6.12
C VAL A 110 -9.95 -10.67 -4.76
N ALA A 111 -9.54 -9.97 -3.71
CA ALA A 111 -9.31 -10.51 -2.38
C ALA A 111 -10.52 -11.24 -1.77
N LYS A 112 -11.75 -10.78 -2.06
CA LYS A 112 -12.98 -11.42 -1.57
C LYS A 112 -13.21 -12.84 -2.09
N ARG A 113 -12.49 -13.26 -3.15
CA ARG A 113 -12.59 -14.60 -3.77
C ARG A 113 -11.70 -15.63 -3.10
N TYR A 114 -10.82 -15.20 -2.20
CA TYR A 114 -9.84 -16.05 -1.53
C TYR A 114 -10.25 -16.28 -0.08
N ASP A 115 -9.98 -17.47 0.44
CA ASP A 115 -10.28 -17.82 1.83
C ASP A 115 -9.16 -17.33 2.76
N GLN A 116 -7.91 -17.50 2.31
CA GLN A 116 -6.70 -17.20 3.07
C GLN A 116 -5.79 -16.25 2.30
N VAL A 117 -5.07 -15.39 3.02
CA VAL A 117 -3.97 -14.59 2.50
C VAL A 117 -2.64 -14.97 3.10
N VAL A 118 -1.59 -14.79 2.31
CA VAL A 118 -0.20 -14.99 2.69
C VAL A 118 0.58 -13.73 2.36
N THR A 119 1.30 -13.18 3.32
CA THR A 119 2.18 -12.00 3.12
C THR A 119 3.52 -12.25 3.80
N PHE A 120 4.39 -11.24 3.83
CA PHE A 120 5.61 -11.25 4.64
C PHE A 120 5.68 -9.96 5.44
N ASN A 121 5.46 -10.04 6.76
CA ASN A 121 5.30 -8.86 7.62
C ASN A 121 4.11 -7.95 7.22
N GLY A 122 3.12 -8.49 6.52
CA GLY A 122 1.92 -7.75 6.12
C GLY A 122 0.99 -7.42 7.29
N ARG A 123 1.08 -8.09 8.44
CA ARG A 123 0.40 -7.60 9.66
C ARG A 123 1.05 -6.34 10.21
N GLY A 124 2.35 -6.16 9.96
CA GLY A 124 3.12 -5.00 10.38
C GLY A 124 3.05 -3.83 9.40
N PHE A 125 2.79 -4.11 8.11
CA PHE A 125 2.85 -3.10 7.06
C PHE A 125 1.64 -3.17 6.10
N ASP A 126 1.59 -4.14 5.21
CA ASP A 126 0.69 -4.18 4.05
C ASP A 126 -0.78 -4.06 4.41
N VAL A 127 -1.27 -4.90 5.32
CA VAL A 127 -2.69 -4.97 5.69
C VAL A 127 -3.15 -3.71 6.42
N PRO A 128 -2.47 -3.21 7.47
CA PRO A 128 -2.83 -1.93 8.07
C PRO A 128 -2.78 -0.78 7.06
N PHE A 129 -1.81 -0.78 6.15
CA PHE A 129 -1.69 0.26 5.13
C PHE A 129 -2.89 0.26 4.19
N LEU A 130 -3.23 -0.90 3.62
CA LEU A 130 -4.40 -1.08 2.75
C LEU A 130 -5.71 -0.71 3.46
N TYR A 131 -5.88 -1.11 4.72
CA TYR A 131 -7.08 -0.76 5.52
C TYR A 131 -7.22 0.74 5.71
N LEU A 132 -6.14 1.42 6.12
CA LEU A 132 -6.16 2.86 6.39
C LEU A 132 -6.31 3.67 5.11
N ARG A 133 -5.61 3.30 4.03
CA ARG A 133 -5.79 3.96 2.72
C ARG A 133 -7.19 3.78 2.17
N SER A 134 -7.76 2.59 2.28
CA SER A 134 -9.14 2.33 1.86
C SER A 134 -10.13 3.17 2.67
N ALA A 135 -9.91 3.33 3.98
CA ALA A 135 -10.75 4.18 4.81
C ALA A 135 -10.65 5.66 4.43
N VAL A 136 -9.43 6.16 4.16
CA VAL A 136 -9.18 7.55 3.72
C VAL A 136 -9.88 7.83 2.39
N LEU A 137 -9.83 6.88 1.44
CA LEU A 137 -10.41 7.01 0.10
C LEU A 137 -11.87 6.54 0.01
N ASN A 138 -12.48 6.16 1.13
CA ASN A 138 -13.85 5.64 1.18
C ASN A 138 -14.10 4.42 0.26
N VAL A 139 -13.09 3.55 0.13
CA VAL A 139 -13.16 2.29 -0.61
C VAL A 139 -13.66 1.16 0.32
N PRO A 140 -14.70 0.39 -0.08
CA PRO A 140 -15.21 -0.71 0.75
C PRO A 140 -14.21 -1.86 0.94
N ILE A 141 -13.85 -2.15 2.19
CA ILE A 141 -12.99 -3.28 2.57
C ILE A 141 -13.81 -4.58 2.61
N THR A 142 -13.49 -5.53 1.74
CA THR A 142 -14.21 -6.82 1.63
C THR A 142 -13.72 -7.89 2.61
N ARG A 143 -12.47 -7.77 3.12
CA ARG A 143 -11.86 -8.68 4.09
C ARG A 143 -11.35 -7.91 5.30
N LYS A 144 -11.99 -8.07 6.46
CA LYS A 144 -11.74 -7.31 7.69
C LYS A 144 -11.07 -8.13 8.81
N ASP A 145 -10.77 -9.39 8.52
CA ASP A 145 -10.36 -10.45 9.43
C ASP A 145 -8.85 -10.76 9.40
N TRP A 146 -8.06 -9.99 8.63
CA TRP A 146 -6.63 -10.25 8.44
C TRP A 146 -5.72 -9.73 9.56
N LEU A 147 -6.23 -8.88 10.45
CA LEU A 147 -5.52 -8.36 11.63
C LEU A 147 -5.96 -9.02 12.94
N GLY A 148 -6.43 -10.26 12.90
CA GLY A 148 -6.77 -11.01 14.11
C GLY A 148 -5.54 -11.40 14.94
N TYR A 149 -5.67 -12.41 15.81
CA TYR A 149 -4.66 -12.75 16.81
C TYR A 149 -3.26 -12.99 16.21
N ARG A 150 -2.21 -12.41 16.80
CA ARG A 150 -0.85 -12.39 16.22
C ARG A 150 -0.28 -13.76 15.82
N PHE A 151 -0.61 -14.82 16.56
CA PHE A 151 -0.08 -16.17 16.28
C PHE A 151 -1.05 -17.05 15.47
N GLN A 152 -2.17 -16.51 15.02
CA GLN A 152 -3.09 -17.25 14.15
C GLN A 152 -2.57 -17.22 12.70
N THR A 153 -2.58 -18.37 12.03
CA THR A 153 -2.19 -18.50 10.62
C THR A 153 -3.37 -18.42 9.66
N ASP A 154 -4.59 -18.39 10.20
CA ASP A 154 -5.84 -18.28 9.45
C ASP A 154 -6.67 -17.12 9.99
N PRO A 155 -7.26 -16.28 9.13
CA PRO A 155 -7.25 -16.34 7.66
C PRO A 155 -5.98 -15.74 7.01
N HIS A 156 -5.00 -15.31 7.81
CA HIS A 156 -3.80 -14.63 7.35
C HIS A 156 -2.56 -15.31 7.92
N CYS A 157 -1.78 -15.94 7.03
CA CYS A 157 -0.45 -16.44 7.32
C CYS A 157 0.54 -15.32 6.98
N ASP A 158 1.21 -14.81 8.01
CA ASP A 158 2.16 -13.69 7.92
C ASP A 158 3.61 -14.18 8.06
#